data_AF-A0A4R1KZW0-F1
#
_entry.id   AF-A0A4R1KZW0-F1
#
_cell.length_a   1.000
_cell.length_b   1.000
_cell.length_c   1.000
_cell.angle_alpha   90.00
_cell.angle_beta   90.00
_cell.angle_gamma   90.00
#
_symmetry.space_group_name_H-M   'P 1'
#
loop_
_entity.id
_entity.type
_entity.pdbx_description
1 polymer ?
#
loop_
_entity_poly.entity_id
_entity_poly.type
_entity_poly.pdbx_seq_one_letter_code
_entity_poly.pdbx_strand_id
1 'polypeptide(L)'
;MNDENEIVKLDFSPLINAIERLKEGLIRYQTDISDIQIRDGLIQRFEFTYELSHKMLKRYLAQISPNPEQYDSMSFQDLIRSGNEKGLLLGEWKDWKTYRDAFKNKSYL
;
A
#
# COMPACT_ATOMS: atom_id res chain seq x y z
N MET A 1 3.68 -39.28 -6.79
CA MET A 1 2.32 -38.72 -6.93
C MET A 1 2.50 -37.24 -6.68
N ASN A 2 2.31 -36.44 -7.72
CA ASN A 2 2.85 -35.08 -7.83
C ASN A 2 2.27 -34.13 -6.77
N ASP A 3 3.14 -33.28 -6.25
CA ASP A 3 2.86 -32.08 -5.48
C ASP A 3 1.84 -31.20 -6.21
N GLU A 4 0.66 -30.98 -5.62
CA GLU A 4 -0.24 -29.92 -6.05
C GLU A 4 -0.76 -29.16 -4.81
N ASN A 5 -0.50 -27.85 -4.82
CA ASN A 5 -0.80 -26.82 -3.81
C ASN A 5 0.21 -26.63 -2.68
N GLU A 6 1.47 -26.37 -3.03
CA GLU A 6 2.26 -25.46 -2.21
C GLU A 6 1.64 -24.07 -2.35
N ILE A 7 0.86 -23.64 -1.33
CA ILE A 7 0.33 -22.28 -1.28
C ILE A 7 1.53 -21.33 -1.28
N VAL A 8 1.75 -20.64 -2.40
CA VAL A 8 2.82 -19.64 -2.51
C VAL A 8 2.62 -18.62 -1.40
N LYS A 9 3.53 -18.64 -0.42
CA LYS A 9 3.48 -17.74 0.73
C LYS A 9 3.74 -16.32 0.25
N LEU A 10 2.86 -15.38 0.62
CA LEU A 10 3.10 -13.97 0.33
C LEU A 10 4.35 -13.48 1.04
N ASP A 11 5.28 -12.95 0.25
CA ASP A 11 6.45 -12.25 0.74
C ASP A 11 6.12 -10.77 0.97
N PHE A 12 6.17 -10.35 2.23
CA PHE A 12 5.97 -8.98 2.66
C PHE A 12 7.27 -8.19 2.78
N SER A 13 8.44 -8.82 2.57
CA SER A 13 9.75 -8.16 2.67
C SER A 13 9.83 -6.87 1.85
N PRO A 14 9.30 -6.79 0.60
CA PRO A 14 9.30 -5.54 -0.15
C PRO A 14 8.51 -4.42 0.56
N LEU A 15 7.36 -4.74 1.16
CA LEU A 15 6.53 -3.76 1.87
C LEU A 15 7.20 -3.30 3.16
N ILE A 16 7.79 -4.23 3.92
CA ILE A 16 8.55 -3.93 5.13
C ILE A 16 9.70 -2.97 4.80
N ASN A 17 10.48 -3.30 3.77
CA ASN A 17 11.60 -2.46 3.32
C ASN A 17 11.12 -1.07 2.87
N ALA A 18 10.01 -0.98 2.13
CA ALA A 18 9.44 0.29 1.70
C ALA A 18 9.06 1.18 2.90
N ILE A 19 8.40 0.60 3.91
CA ILE A 19 8.01 1.29 5.15
C ILE A 19 9.26 1.77 5.90
N GLU A 20 10.31 0.96 5.99
CA GLU A 20 11.56 1.36 6.63
C GLU A 20 12.23 2.54 5.91
N ARG A 21 12.36 2.48 4.58
CA ARG A 21 12.94 3.58 3.80
C ARG A 21 12.10 4.85 3.90
N LEU A 22 10.78 4.73 3.99
CA LEU A 22 9.87 5.86 4.21
C LEU A 22 10.11 6.49 5.58
N LYS A 23 10.21 5.68 6.64
CA LYS A 23 10.52 6.14 8.01
C LYS A 23 11.87 6.86 8.08
N GLU A 24 12.91 6.28 7.49
CA GLU A 24 14.25 6.91 7.41
C GLU A 24 14.20 8.26 6.69
N GLY A 25 13.47 8.33 5.57
CA GLY A 25 13.28 9.58 4.82
C GLY A 25 12.56 10.65 5.64
N LEU A 26 11.53 10.27 6.40
CA LEU A 26 10.78 11.18 7.26
C LEU A 26 11.66 11.74 8.38
N ILE A 27 12.42 10.87 9.06
CA ILE A 27 13.37 11.29 10.11
C ILE A 27 14.37 12.31 9.55
N ARG A 28 14.89 12.05 8.34
CA ARG A 28 15.83 12.97 7.69
C ARG A 28 15.19 14.30 7.32
N TYR A 29 13.99 14.30 6.74
CA TYR A 29 13.25 15.51 6.41
C TYR A 29 12.97 16.38 7.65
N GLN A 30 12.67 15.76 8.79
CA GLN A 30 12.44 16.47 10.04
C GLN A 30 13.68 17.22 10.56
N THR A 31 14.89 16.88 10.10
CA THR A 31 16.11 17.63 10.47
C THR A 31 16.23 18.98 9.76
N ASP A 32 15.63 19.11 8.57
CA ASP A 32 15.53 20.36 7.82
C ASP A 32 14.32 20.29 6.88
N ILE A 33 13.21 20.88 7.32
CA ILE A 33 11.95 20.88 6.56
C ILE A 33 11.98 21.85 5.36
N SER A 34 13.02 22.67 5.23
CA SER A 34 13.20 23.56 4.08
C SER A 34 13.87 22.86 2.89
N ASP A 35 14.42 21.67 3.10
CA ASP A 35 15.04 20.87 2.04
C ASP A 35 13.96 20.26 1.11
N ILE A 36 13.75 20.95 -0.01
CA ILE A 36 12.79 20.57 -1.04
C ILE A 36 13.16 19.23 -1.71
N GLN A 37 14.45 18.96 -1.90
CA GLN A 37 14.89 17.72 -2.54
C GLN A 37 14.56 16.50 -1.67
N ILE A 38 14.77 16.62 -0.36
CA ILE A 38 14.39 15.57 0.59
C ILE A 38 12.86 15.43 0.66
N ARG A 39 12.11 16.54 0.66
CA ARG A 39 10.65 16.52 0.62
C ARG A 39 10.12 15.76 -0.60
N ASP A 40 10.65 16.04 -1.78
CA ASP A 40 10.19 15.43 -3.03
C ASP A 40 10.55 13.92 -3.06
N GLY A 41 11.73 13.55 -2.58
CA GLY A 41 12.10 12.14 -2.38
C GLY A 41 11.20 11.43 -1.36
N LEU A 42 10.81 12.11 -0.28
CA LEU A 42 9.90 11.57 0.73
C LEU A 42 8.49 11.34 0.17
N ILE A 43 8.02 12.28 -0.65
CA ILE A 43 6.77 12.19 -1.42
C ILE A 43 6.76 10.92 -2.29
N GLN A 44 7.82 10.70 -3.07
CA GLN A 44 7.90 9.53 -3.96
C GLN A 44 7.92 8.21 -3.18
N ARG A 45 8.63 8.18 -2.04
CA ARG A 45 8.64 7.00 -1.15
C ARG A 45 7.27 6.72 -0.54
N PHE A 46 6.52 7.76 -0.19
CA PHE A 46 5.16 7.61 0.31
C PHE A 46 4.23 7.04 -0.77
N GLU A 47 4.30 7.55 -2.01
CA GLU A 47 3.55 7.04 -3.17
C GLU A 47 3.82 5.56 -3.43
N PHE A 48 5.10 5.19 -3.47
CA PHE A 48 5.51 3.80 -3.65
C PHE A 48 4.99 2.89 -2.52
N THR A 49 5.12 3.33 -1.27
CA THR A 49 4.66 2.56 -0.09
C THR A 49 3.14 2.39 -0.11
N TYR A 50 2.41 3.44 -0.48
CA TYR A 50 0.95 3.43 -0.60
C TYR A 50 0.47 2.45 -1.68
N GLU A 51 1.10 2.47 -2.86
CA GLU A 51 0.80 1.54 -3.95
C GLU A 51 1.07 0.09 -3.54
N LEU A 52 2.25 -0.15 -2.95
CA LEU A 52 2.63 -1.48 -2.52
C LEU A 52 1.71 -2.02 -1.43
N SER A 53 1.28 -1.17 -0.50
CA SER A 53 0.36 -1.55 0.59
C SER A 53 -0.96 -2.12 0.06
N HIS A 54 -1.61 -1.43 -0.88
CA HIS A 54 -2.88 -1.93 -1.41
C HIS A 54 -2.72 -3.13 -2.35
N LYS A 55 -1.56 -3.26 -3.03
CA LYS A 55 -1.26 -4.47 -3.81
C LYS A 55 -1.10 -5.68 -2.90
N MET A 56 -0.42 -5.52 -1.75
CA MET A 56 -0.29 -6.60 -0.77
C MET A 56 -1.64 -6.94 -0.12
N LEU A 57 -2.46 -5.94 0.20
CA LEU A 57 -3.82 -6.15 0.69
C LEU A 57 -4.64 -6.98 -0.31
N LYS A 58 -4.65 -6.60 -1.59
CA LYS A 58 -5.36 -7.35 -2.64
C LYS A 58 -4.87 -8.80 -2.72
N ARG A 59 -3.55 -9.02 -2.76
CA ARG A 59 -2.97 -10.37 -2.84
C ARG A 59 -3.35 -11.22 -1.62
N TYR A 60 -3.26 -10.64 -0.43
CA TYR A 60 -3.63 -11.33 0.81
C TYR A 60 -5.10 -11.71 0.83
N LEU A 61 -5.99 -10.78 0.49
CA LEU A 61 -7.43 -11.02 0.42
C LEU A 61 -7.78 -12.11 -0.61
N ALA A 62 -7.14 -12.09 -1.78
CA ALA A 62 -7.32 -13.13 -2.79
C ALA A 62 -6.84 -14.50 -2.29
N GLN A 63 -5.68 -14.56 -1.61
CA GLN A 63 -5.12 -15.82 -1.09
C GLN A 63 -6.02 -16.48 -0.03
N ILE A 64 -6.70 -15.69 0.80
CA ILE A 64 -7.55 -16.22 1.89
C ILE A 64 -9.02 -16.37 1.49
N SER A 65 -9.37 -16.10 0.23
CA SER A 65 -10.75 -16.11 -0.24
C SER A 65 -11.07 -17.40 -0.99
N PRO A 66 -12.29 -17.96 -0.83
CA PRO A 66 -12.75 -19.08 -1.65
C PRO A 66 -13.03 -18.71 -3.11
N ASN A 67 -13.04 -17.42 -3.46
CA ASN A 67 -13.19 -16.92 -4.83
C ASN A 67 -12.14 -15.81 -5.07
N PRO A 68 -10.87 -16.15 -5.36
CA PRO A 68 -9.78 -15.19 -5.56
C PRO A 68 -10.02 -14.21 -6.72
N GLU A 69 -10.69 -14.66 -7.78
CA GLU A 69 -10.90 -13.91 -9.03
C GLU A 69 -11.77 -12.65 -8.82
N GLN A 70 -12.60 -12.65 -7.76
CA GLN A 70 -13.42 -11.48 -7.43
C GLN A 70 -12.59 -10.20 -7.19
N TYR A 71 -11.33 -10.35 -6.77
CA TYR A 71 -10.45 -9.22 -6.47
C TYR A 71 -9.82 -8.61 -7.73
N ASP A 72 -9.97 -9.23 -8.90
CA ASP A 72 -9.42 -8.72 -10.16
C ASP A 72 -10.17 -7.56 -10.75
N SER A 73 -11.49 -7.58 -10.66
CA SER A 73 -12.38 -6.50 -11.10
C SER A 73 -12.83 -5.58 -9.96
N MET A 74 -12.44 -5.87 -8.72
CA MET A 74 -12.87 -5.11 -7.54
C MET A 74 -12.40 -3.66 -7.59
N SER A 75 -13.32 -2.74 -7.28
CA SER A 75 -12.98 -1.33 -7.15
C SER A 75 -12.00 -1.12 -5.99
N PHE A 76 -11.16 -0.08 -6.08
CA PHE A 76 -10.24 0.24 -4.98
C PHE A 76 -10.98 0.55 -3.67
N GLN A 77 -12.16 1.18 -3.74
CA GLN A 77 -12.96 1.47 -2.56
C GLN A 77 -13.44 0.18 -1.87
N ASP A 78 -13.91 -0.79 -2.66
CA ASP A 78 -14.40 -2.06 -2.12
C ASP A 78 -13.25 -2.95 -1.61
N LEU A 79 -12.06 -2.83 -2.21
CA LEU A 79 -10.85 -3.44 -1.68
C LEU A 79 -10.53 -2.93 -0.27
N ILE A 80 -10.58 -1.61 -0.05
CA ILE A 80 -10.33 -1.01 1.27
C ILE A 80 -11.43 -1.40 2.27
N ARG A 81 -12.70 -1.47 1.84
CA ARG A 81 -13.80 -1.95 2.70
C ARG A 81 -13.60 -3.41 3.11
N SER A 82 -13.29 -4.28 2.16
CA SER A 82 -13.00 -5.70 2.41
C SER A 82 -11.83 -5.89 3.40
N GLY A 83 -10.81 -5.04 3.30
CA GLY A 83 -9.70 -5.01 4.26
C GLY A 83 -10.14 -4.59 5.67
N ASN A 84 -10.98 -3.56 5.78
CA ASN A 84 -11.53 -3.09 7.06
C ASN A 84 -12.46 -4.12 7.71
N GLU A 85 -13.32 -4.79 6.93
CA GLU A 85 -14.22 -5.85 7.42
C GLU A 85 -13.47 -7.01 8.06
N LYS A 86 -12.22 -7.25 7.62
CA LYS A 86 -11.33 -8.27 8.18
C LYS A 86 -10.35 -7.73 9.23
N GLY A 87 -10.45 -6.47 9.61
CA GLY A 87 -9.57 -5.83 10.61
C GLY A 87 -8.10 -5.69 10.16
N LEU A 88 -7.85 -5.65 8.85
CA LEU A 88 -6.48 -5.60 8.30
C LEU A 88 -5.91 -4.18 8.20
N LEU A 89 -6.76 -3.17 8.32
CA LEU A 89 -6.42 -1.77 8.10
C LEU A 89 -6.66 -0.94 9.36
N LEU A 90 -5.81 0.07 9.55
CA LEU A 90 -5.93 1.03 10.66
C LEU A 90 -6.77 2.26 10.31
N GLY A 91 -7.14 2.42 9.04
CA GLY A 91 -7.83 3.61 8.52
C GLY A 91 -8.94 3.23 7.54
N GLU A 92 -9.96 4.09 7.50
CA GLU A 92 -11.15 3.86 6.70
C GLU A 92 -10.95 4.33 5.25
N TRP A 93 -11.92 4.02 4.39
CA TRP A 93 -11.92 4.48 2.99
C TRP A 93 -11.59 5.97 2.83
N LYS A 94 -12.11 6.82 3.73
CA LYS A 94 -11.88 8.28 3.68
C LYS A 94 -10.40 8.64 3.79
N ASP A 95 -9.63 7.94 4.62
CA ASP A 95 -8.20 8.19 4.81
C ASP A 95 -7.42 7.82 3.55
N TRP A 96 -7.67 6.61 3.04
CA TRP A 96 -7.06 6.11 1.80
C TRP A 96 -7.40 6.99 0.60
N LYS A 97 -8.65 7.43 0.48
CA LYS A 97 -9.09 8.37 -0.57
C LYS A 97 -8.34 9.69 -0.49
N THR A 98 -8.15 10.24 0.72
CA THR A 98 -7.39 11.48 0.93
C THR A 98 -5.98 11.38 0.36
N TYR A 99 -5.26 10.30 0.67
CA TYR A 99 -3.91 10.09 0.14
C TYR A 99 -3.91 9.95 -1.39
N ARG A 100 -4.88 9.20 -1.94
CA ARG A 100 -5.01 9.01 -3.39
C ARG A 100 -5.30 10.30 -4.14
N ASP A 101 -6.18 11.14 -3.60
CA ASP A 101 -6.55 12.41 -4.22
C ASP A 101 -5.38 13.42 -4.14
N ALA A 102 -4.60 13.40 -3.06
CA ALA A 102 -3.38 14.20 -2.94
C ALA A 102 -2.35 13.90 -4.05
N PHE A 103 -2.25 12.65 -4.50
CA PHE A 103 -1.36 12.27 -5.61
C PHE A 103 -1.87 12.69 -6.98
N LYS A 104 -3.19 12.64 -7.22
CA LYS A 104 -3.76 13.12 -8.49
C LYS A 104 -3.47 14.61 -8.70
N ASN A 105 -3.52 15.38 -7.63
CA ASN A 105 -3.29 16.82 -7.67
C ASN A 105 -1.82 17.19 -7.87
N LYS A 106 -0.87 16.27 -7.63
CA LYS A 106 0.55 16.47 -7.97
C LYS A 106 0.85 16.41 -9.45
N SER A 107 0.01 15.74 -10.25
CA SER A 107 0.20 15.64 -11.71
C SER A 107 0.02 16.99 -12.44
N TYR A 108 -0.33 18.06 -11.73
CA TYR A 108 -0.57 19.41 -12.25
C TYR A 108 0.40 20.46 -11.67
N LEU A 109 1.43 20.04 -10.93
CA LEU A 109 2.55 20.88 -10.47
C LEU A 109 3.81 20.50 -11.25
#